data_AF-A0A5N3XLX7-F1
#
_entry.id   AF-A0A5N3XLX7-F1
#
_cell.length_a   1.000
_cell.length_b   1.000
_cell.length_c   1.000
_cell.angle_alpha   90.00
_cell.angle_beta   90.00
_cell.angle_gamma   90.00
#
_symmetry.space_group_name_H-M   'P 1'
#
loop_
_entity.id
_entity.type
_entity.pdbx_description
1 polymer ?
#
loop_
_entity_poly.entity_id
_entity_poly.type
_entity_poly.pdbx_seq_one_letter_code
_entity_poly.pdbx_strand_id
1 'polypeptide(L)'
;MVDMGGLDNLIANTAYLQARKSSDADSKELQRRRRSLMLPGPQSCEQLRQALATDFHSLCEQQPIGRRLFRDFLATVPAYQEARGFLEEVQSWELAEEGPAKGSALQGLVTTCASAPVRGHPHPFFSPALVTKCQAATTEDDRASLVELAKAEVMAFLQDQPFREFLASPFYDKFLQWKVFEMQPVSDKYFEEFRVLGKGGFGEAGTNGYMAPEILMEKASYSYPVDWFAMGCSIYEMVAGRTPFRDYKEKVSKEDLKQRTLKEEVRFQHSNFTEEAKDICRLFLAKTPEQRLGSREKSDDPRKHHFFKTINFPRLEAGLVEPPFVPDPSVVYAKDINEIDDFSEVRGVEFDDKDKQFFQRFATGAVPIAWQEEIIETGLFAELNDPNRPAGCGEGSSKSGVCLLL
;
A
#
# COMPACT_ATOMS: atom_id res chain seq x y z
N MET A 1 -34.89 32.83 8.77
CA MET A 1 -34.00 32.51 7.64
C MET A 1 -33.34 31.19 8.01
N VAL A 2 -33.65 30.09 7.31
CA VAL A 2 -32.99 28.81 7.58
C VAL A 2 -31.55 28.96 7.06
N ASP A 3 -30.57 28.60 7.89
CA ASP A 3 -29.17 28.54 7.48
C ASP A 3 -29.01 27.42 6.45
N MET A 4 -29.07 27.79 5.17
CA MET A 4 -28.99 26.85 4.04
C MET A 4 -27.65 26.10 4.05
N GLY A 5 -26.56 26.76 4.48
CA GLY A 5 -25.24 26.14 4.55
C GLY A 5 -25.17 25.06 5.64
N GLY A 6 -25.80 25.29 6.79
CA GLY A 6 -25.92 24.29 7.85
C GLY A 6 -26.72 23.06 7.41
N LEU A 7 -27.77 23.26 6.61
CA LEU A 7 -28.61 22.19 6.07
C LEU A 7 -27.85 21.34 5.04
N ASP A 8 -27.13 21.96 4.11
CA ASP A 8 -26.36 21.26 3.07
C ASP A 8 -25.26 20.39 3.67
N ASN A 9 -24.54 20.91 4.69
CA ASN A 9 -23.55 20.14 5.43
C ASN A 9 -24.17 18.95 6.17
N LEU A 10 -25.32 19.14 6.83
CA LEU A 10 -26.03 18.05 7.51
C LEU A 10 -26.45 16.94 6.54
N ILE A 11 -27.00 17.30 5.38
CA ILE A 11 -27.43 16.36 4.34
C ILE A 11 -26.23 15.57 3.82
N ALA A 12 -25.15 16.26 3.43
CA ALA A 12 -23.93 15.62 2.92
C ALA A 12 -23.28 14.69 3.95
N ASN A 13 -23.23 15.09 5.23
CA ASN A 13 -22.65 14.29 6.31
C ASN A 13 -23.48 13.04 6.58
N THR A 14 -24.81 13.18 6.58
CA THR A 14 -25.72 12.06 6.79
C THR A 14 -25.57 11.03 5.66
N ALA A 15 -25.55 11.50 4.40
CA ALA A 15 -25.35 10.63 3.24
C ALA A 15 -23.99 9.92 3.29
N TYR A 16 -22.90 10.66 3.56
CA TYR A 16 -21.55 10.12 3.67
C TYR A 16 -21.42 9.08 4.80
N LEU A 17 -21.94 9.38 5.99
CA LEU A 17 -21.91 8.45 7.13
C LEU A 17 -22.79 7.22 6.91
N GLN A 18 -23.89 7.36 6.16
CA GLN A 18 -24.72 6.23 5.77
C GLN A 18 -24.00 5.33 4.77
N ALA A 19 -23.33 5.90 3.75
CA ALA A 19 -22.55 5.15 2.77
C ALA A 19 -21.37 4.38 3.41
N ARG A 20 -20.76 4.92 4.47
CA ARG A 20 -19.72 4.22 5.25
C ARG A 20 -20.23 3.01 6.03
N LYS A 21 -21.53 2.98 6.36
CA LYS A 21 -22.14 1.86 7.09
C LYS A 21 -22.60 0.83 6.05
N SER A 22 -21.85 -0.25 5.90
CA SER A 22 -22.34 -1.39 5.12
C SER A 22 -23.56 -2.01 5.81
N SER A 23 -24.70 -2.02 5.14
CA SER A 23 -25.90 -2.74 5.61
C SER A 23 -26.15 -3.99 4.77
N ASP A 24 -26.87 -4.95 5.35
CA ASP A 24 -27.33 -6.16 4.63
C ASP A 24 -28.20 -5.83 3.41
N ALA A 25 -28.86 -4.67 3.40
CA ALA A 25 -29.64 -4.20 2.27
C ALA A 25 -28.72 -3.77 1.12
N ASP A 26 -27.64 -3.05 1.43
CA ASP A 26 -26.67 -2.58 0.44
C ASP A 26 -25.92 -3.75 -0.20
N SER A 27 -25.56 -4.77 0.59
CA SER A 27 -24.94 -6.00 0.09
C SER A 27 -25.85 -6.74 -0.89
N LYS A 28 -27.15 -6.85 -0.59
CA LYS A 28 -28.13 -7.48 -1.50
C LYS A 28 -28.34 -6.67 -2.77
N GLU A 29 -28.36 -5.34 -2.68
CA GLU A 29 -28.48 -4.48 -3.85
C GLU A 29 -27.25 -4.58 -4.75
N LEU A 30 -26.07 -4.57 -4.17
CA LEU A 30 -24.83 -4.79 -4.89
C LEU A 30 -24.80 -6.16 -5.59
N GLN A 31 -25.19 -7.22 -4.89
CA GLN A 31 -25.31 -8.56 -5.49
C GLN A 31 -26.29 -8.58 -6.66
N ARG A 32 -27.39 -7.81 -6.61
CA ARG A 32 -28.31 -7.66 -7.76
C ARG A 32 -27.62 -6.97 -8.93
N ARG A 33 -26.92 -5.85 -8.69
CA ARG A 33 -26.16 -5.13 -9.73
C ARG A 33 -25.07 -6.00 -10.36
N ARG A 34 -24.47 -6.89 -9.57
CA ARG A 34 -23.43 -7.82 -10.02
C ARG A 34 -23.93 -8.92 -10.94
N ARG A 35 -25.24 -9.26 -10.96
CA ARG A 35 -25.78 -10.41 -11.72
C ARG A 35 -25.47 -10.36 -13.21
N SER A 36 -25.41 -9.17 -13.80
CA SER A 36 -25.07 -8.97 -15.21
C SER A 36 -23.56 -8.98 -15.49
N LEU A 37 -22.72 -8.90 -14.46
CA LEU A 37 -21.26 -8.92 -14.64
C LEU A 37 -20.79 -10.32 -14.99
N MET A 38 -20.05 -10.40 -16.09
CA MET A 38 -19.44 -11.62 -16.56
C MET A 38 -18.01 -11.35 -17.00
N LEU A 39 -17.14 -12.32 -16.71
CA LEU A 39 -15.77 -12.26 -17.18
C LEU A 39 -15.73 -12.46 -18.70
N PRO A 40 -14.84 -11.75 -19.41
CA PRO A 40 -14.66 -11.90 -20.85
C PRO A 40 -14.39 -13.36 -21.26
N GLY A 41 -14.86 -13.74 -22.44
CA GLY A 41 -14.59 -15.07 -23.00
C GLY A 41 -13.10 -15.27 -23.36
N PRO A 42 -12.62 -16.53 -23.47
CA PRO A 42 -11.21 -16.81 -23.75
C PRO A 42 -10.65 -16.16 -25.03
N GLN A 43 -11.51 -15.95 -26.04
CA GLN A 43 -11.13 -15.30 -27.30
C GLN A 43 -10.66 -13.86 -27.10
N SER A 44 -11.25 -13.13 -26.16
CA SER A 44 -10.87 -11.75 -25.83
C SER A 44 -9.50 -11.66 -25.15
N CYS A 45 -8.98 -12.77 -24.64
CA CYS A 45 -7.72 -12.82 -23.90
C CYS A 45 -6.50 -13.10 -24.79
N GLU A 46 -6.68 -13.50 -26.05
CA GLU A 46 -5.59 -13.95 -26.93
C GLU A 46 -4.58 -12.84 -27.22
N GLN A 47 -5.07 -11.64 -27.55
CA GLN A 47 -4.22 -10.47 -27.78
C GLN A 47 -3.41 -10.12 -26.52
N LEU A 48 -4.06 -10.16 -25.35
CA LEU A 48 -3.42 -9.84 -24.09
C LEU A 48 -2.36 -10.88 -23.71
N ARG A 49 -2.61 -12.16 -23.96
CA ARG A 49 -1.64 -13.24 -23.72
C ARG A 49 -0.32 -12.98 -24.45
N GLN A 50 -0.38 -12.47 -25.68
CA GLN A 50 0.81 -12.18 -26.48
C GLN A 50 1.52 -10.89 -26.04
N ALA A 51 0.77 -9.91 -25.54
CA ALA A 51 1.30 -8.60 -25.17
C ALA A 51 1.84 -8.53 -23.73
N LEU A 52 1.30 -9.34 -22.81
CA LEU A 52 1.62 -9.26 -21.40
C LEU A 52 3.00 -9.87 -21.10
N ALA A 53 3.85 -9.12 -20.42
CA ALA A 53 5.15 -9.61 -19.97
C ALA A 53 4.98 -10.76 -18.96
N THR A 54 5.69 -11.87 -19.20
CA THR A 54 5.70 -13.03 -18.32
C THR A 54 6.76 -12.87 -17.24
N ASP A 55 6.50 -11.99 -16.27
CA ASP A 55 7.36 -11.76 -15.11
C ASP A 55 6.73 -12.34 -13.84
N PHE A 56 7.46 -13.25 -13.17
CA PHE A 56 6.95 -13.94 -11.98
C PHE A 56 6.63 -12.97 -10.83
N HIS A 57 7.54 -12.03 -10.55
CA HIS A 57 7.38 -11.09 -9.44
C HIS A 57 6.14 -10.22 -9.65
N SER A 58 5.96 -9.68 -10.86
CA SER A 58 4.79 -8.88 -11.21
C SER A 58 3.49 -9.68 -11.15
N LEU A 59 3.43 -10.88 -11.76
CA LEU A 59 2.20 -11.63 -11.93
C LEU A 59 1.77 -12.39 -10.66
N CYS A 60 2.72 -12.97 -9.94
CA CYS A 60 2.46 -13.92 -8.85
C CYS A 60 2.75 -13.37 -7.46
N GLU A 61 3.49 -12.26 -7.32
CA GLU A 61 3.76 -11.64 -6.01
C GLU A 61 3.07 -10.28 -5.83
N GLN A 62 3.26 -9.35 -6.76
CA GLN A 62 2.75 -7.98 -6.63
C GLN A 62 1.23 -7.89 -6.87
N GLN A 63 0.72 -8.63 -7.86
CA GLN A 63 -0.67 -8.54 -8.26
C GLN A 63 -1.58 -9.43 -7.41
N PRO A 64 -2.54 -8.86 -6.64
CA PRO A 64 -3.37 -9.62 -5.70
C PRO A 64 -4.12 -10.80 -6.30
N ILE A 65 -4.78 -10.61 -7.46
CA ILE A 65 -5.53 -11.68 -8.13
C ILE A 65 -4.58 -12.73 -8.70
N GLY A 66 -3.48 -12.31 -9.33
CA GLY A 66 -2.49 -13.23 -9.88
C GLY A 66 -1.83 -14.08 -8.80
N ARG A 67 -1.43 -13.47 -7.69
CA ARG A 67 -0.95 -14.16 -6.47
C ARG A 67 -1.97 -15.15 -5.92
N ARG A 68 -3.26 -14.77 -5.86
CA ARG A 68 -4.32 -15.66 -5.38
C ARG A 68 -4.49 -16.87 -6.30
N LEU A 69 -4.61 -16.66 -7.61
CA LEU A 69 -4.75 -17.73 -8.60
C LEU A 69 -3.52 -18.64 -8.66
N PHE A 70 -2.32 -18.08 -8.49
CA PHE A 70 -1.10 -18.88 -8.39
C PHE A 70 -1.11 -19.75 -7.13
N ARG A 71 -1.50 -19.21 -5.97
CA ARG A 71 -1.65 -19.99 -4.72
C ARG A 71 -2.69 -21.10 -4.84
N ASP A 72 -3.79 -20.84 -5.54
CA ASP A 72 -4.83 -21.83 -5.81
C ASP A 72 -4.30 -22.92 -6.77
N PHE A 73 -3.49 -22.55 -7.78
CA PHE A 73 -2.79 -23.50 -8.65
C PHE A 73 -1.80 -24.38 -7.87
N LEU A 74 -0.94 -23.79 -7.03
CA LEU A 74 0.01 -24.56 -6.21
C LEU A 74 -0.71 -25.55 -5.28
N ALA A 75 -1.92 -25.22 -4.84
CA ALA A 75 -2.75 -26.13 -4.04
C ALA A 75 -3.25 -27.35 -4.80
N THR A 76 -3.12 -27.42 -6.13
CA THR A 76 -3.54 -28.58 -6.93
C THR A 76 -2.46 -29.66 -7.06
N VAL A 77 -1.19 -29.30 -6.82
CA VAL A 77 -0.03 -30.20 -7.01
C VAL A 77 0.67 -30.44 -5.67
N PRO A 78 0.74 -31.68 -5.16
CA PRO A 78 1.31 -31.97 -3.84
C PRO A 78 2.74 -31.43 -3.63
N ALA A 79 3.61 -31.54 -4.63
CA ALA A 79 4.98 -31.01 -4.56
C ALA A 79 5.04 -29.49 -4.36
N TYR A 80 4.04 -28.76 -4.86
CA TYR A 80 3.96 -27.30 -4.76
C TYR A 80 3.31 -26.85 -3.46
N GLN A 81 2.43 -27.69 -2.88
CA GLN A 81 1.87 -27.47 -1.55
C GLN A 81 2.96 -27.46 -0.48
N GLU A 82 3.98 -28.33 -0.57
CA GLU A 82 5.11 -28.34 0.36
C GLU A 82 5.90 -27.01 0.30
N ALA A 83 6.22 -26.53 -0.89
CA ALA A 83 6.92 -25.25 -1.10
C ALA A 83 6.11 -24.07 -0.52
N ARG A 84 4.80 -24.05 -0.79
CA ARG A 84 3.89 -23.04 -0.26
C ARG A 84 3.80 -23.08 1.27
N GLY A 85 3.64 -24.27 1.86
CA GLY A 85 3.53 -24.44 3.30
C GLY A 85 4.77 -23.95 4.02
N PHE A 86 5.96 -24.25 3.48
CA PHE A 86 7.21 -23.72 4.02
C PHE A 86 7.25 -22.18 4.01
N LEU A 87 6.87 -21.52 2.90
CA LEU A 87 6.83 -20.06 2.83
C LEU A 87 5.82 -19.43 3.81
N GLU A 88 4.68 -20.10 4.05
CA GLU A 88 3.70 -19.66 5.05
C GLU A 88 4.26 -19.76 6.48
N GLU A 89 5.01 -20.82 6.80
CA GLU A 89 5.71 -20.96 8.08
C GLU A 89 6.80 -19.89 8.25
N VAL A 90 7.59 -19.61 7.21
CA VAL A 90 8.60 -18.54 7.22
C VAL A 90 7.96 -17.18 7.46
N GLN A 91 6.89 -16.86 6.73
CA GLN A 91 6.15 -15.61 6.92
C GLN A 91 5.58 -15.51 8.35
N SER A 92 5.04 -16.60 8.89
CA SER A 92 4.55 -16.63 10.27
C SER A 92 5.68 -16.39 11.29
N TRP A 93 6.89 -16.86 11.03
CA TRP A 93 8.05 -16.63 11.89
C TRP A 93 8.55 -15.18 11.80
N GLU A 94 8.63 -14.60 10.60
CA GLU A 94 9.02 -13.19 10.37
C GLU A 94 8.09 -12.23 11.13
N LEU A 95 6.79 -12.55 11.15
CA LEU A 95 5.75 -11.75 11.80
C LEU A 95 5.54 -12.09 13.28
N ALA A 96 6.20 -13.13 13.81
CA ALA A 96 6.07 -13.53 15.20
C ALA A 96 6.67 -12.46 16.14
N GLU A 97 6.04 -12.31 17.30
CA GLU A 97 6.56 -11.46 18.38
C GLU A 97 7.83 -12.05 18.98
N GLU A 98 8.73 -11.18 19.45
CA GLU A 98 9.96 -11.61 20.10
C GLU A 98 9.68 -12.44 21.35
N GLY A 99 10.31 -13.62 21.43
CA GLY A 99 10.14 -14.52 22.57
C GLY A 99 10.44 -15.98 22.25
N PRO A 100 10.26 -16.89 23.24
CA PRO A 100 10.59 -18.30 23.09
C PRO A 100 9.86 -19.01 21.95
N ALA A 101 8.64 -18.56 21.63
CA ALA A 101 7.85 -19.10 20.53
C ALA A 101 8.50 -18.83 19.17
N LYS A 102 9.05 -17.63 18.95
CA LYS A 102 9.76 -17.27 17.71
C LYS A 102 11.05 -18.08 17.55
N GLY A 103 11.80 -18.28 18.63
CA GLY A 103 12.96 -19.16 18.64
C GLY A 103 12.60 -20.63 18.37
N SER A 104 11.48 -21.11 18.91
CA SER A 104 10.97 -22.47 18.63
C SER A 104 10.51 -22.62 17.17
N ALA A 105 9.87 -21.61 16.59
CA ALA A 105 9.46 -21.61 15.19
C ALA A 105 10.69 -21.62 14.26
N LEU A 106 11.70 -20.80 14.56
CA LEU A 106 12.98 -20.79 13.84
C LEU A 106 13.66 -22.16 13.88
N GLN A 107 13.69 -22.78 15.06
CA GLN A 107 14.24 -24.13 15.20
C GLN A 107 13.44 -25.15 14.38
N GLY A 108 12.12 -25.05 14.36
CA GLY A 108 11.25 -25.88 13.53
C GLY A 108 11.55 -25.76 12.03
N LEU A 109 11.64 -24.52 11.52
CA LEU A 109 11.99 -24.23 10.13
C LEU A 109 13.34 -24.81 9.72
N VAL A 110 14.37 -24.64 10.55
CA VAL A 110 15.70 -25.21 10.29
C VAL A 110 15.68 -26.73 10.33
N THR A 111 14.90 -27.33 11.24
CA THR A 111 14.71 -28.78 11.29
C THR A 111 14.01 -29.30 10.03
N THR A 112 13.01 -28.58 9.53
CA THR A 112 12.37 -28.91 8.23
C THR A 112 13.41 -28.88 7.11
N CYS A 113 14.24 -27.83 7.03
CA CYS A 113 15.31 -27.71 6.03
C CYS A 113 16.39 -28.79 6.18
N ALA A 114 16.69 -29.23 7.40
CA ALA A 114 17.71 -30.22 7.70
C ALA A 114 17.23 -31.66 7.53
N SER A 115 15.91 -31.87 7.48
CA SER A 115 15.33 -33.21 7.40
C SER A 115 15.46 -33.77 5.99
N ALA A 116 15.88 -35.04 5.91
CA ALA A 116 15.83 -35.80 4.67
C ALA A 116 14.35 -36.13 4.38
N PRO A 117 13.92 -36.11 3.11
CA PRO A 117 12.53 -36.40 2.76
C PRO A 117 12.11 -37.78 3.24
N VAL A 118 10.92 -37.84 3.84
CA VAL A 118 10.37 -39.03 4.52
C VAL A 118 10.14 -40.23 3.59
N ARG A 119 10.19 -40.05 2.25
CA ARG A 119 9.81 -41.09 1.26
C ARG A 119 10.69 -41.20 0.01
N GLY A 120 11.99 -40.91 0.10
CA GLY A 120 12.92 -41.17 -1.02
C GLY A 120 12.77 -40.24 -2.25
N HIS A 121 12.03 -39.14 -2.13
CA HIS A 121 12.03 -38.04 -3.10
C HIS A 121 12.62 -36.80 -2.43
N PRO A 122 13.79 -36.28 -2.84
CA PRO A 122 14.35 -35.01 -2.34
C PRO A 122 13.27 -33.92 -2.25
N HIS A 123 13.30 -33.06 -1.22
CA HIS A 123 12.53 -31.81 -1.30
C HIS A 123 12.87 -31.16 -2.63
N PRO A 124 11.88 -30.87 -3.50
CA PRO A 124 12.16 -30.51 -4.88
C PRO A 124 12.88 -29.16 -5.04
N PHE A 125 13.02 -28.41 -3.93
CA PHE A 125 13.50 -27.04 -3.91
C PHE A 125 14.71 -26.76 -3.01
N PHE A 126 15.13 -27.68 -2.12
CA PHE A 126 16.31 -27.43 -1.26
C PHE A 126 17.59 -28.03 -1.83
N SER A 127 18.64 -27.23 -1.90
CA SER A 127 19.95 -27.68 -2.35
C SER A 127 20.62 -28.57 -1.30
N PRO A 128 21.39 -29.62 -1.70
CA PRO A 128 22.14 -30.43 -0.75
C PRO A 128 23.12 -29.63 0.12
N ALA A 129 23.62 -28.51 -0.41
CA ALA A 129 24.50 -27.60 0.31
C ALA A 129 23.77 -26.86 1.44
N LEU A 130 22.54 -26.39 1.19
CA LEU A 130 21.70 -25.76 2.22
C LEU A 130 21.36 -26.75 3.33
N VAL A 131 20.92 -27.96 2.98
CA VAL A 131 20.62 -29.03 3.95
C VAL A 131 21.81 -29.30 4.88
N THR A 132 23.02 -29.41 4.30
CA THR A 132 24.26 -29.63 5.06
C THR A 132 24.56 -28.46 6.02
N LYS A 133 24.35 -27.22 5.58
CA LYS A 133 24.54 -26.03 6.42
C LYS A 133 23.51 -25.97 7.56
N CYS A 134 22.25 -26.31 7.30
CA CYS A 134 21.19 -26.36 8.31
C CYS A 134 21.48 -27.40 9.39
N GLN A 135 22.07 -28.55 9.03
CA GLN A 135 22.51 -29.57 9.99
C GLN A 135 23.67 -29.12 10.88
N ALA A 136 24.51 -28.21 10.39
CA ALA A 136 25.69 -27.71 11.10
C ALA A 136 25.42 -26.41 11.90
N ALA A 137 24.22 -25.84 11.83
CA ALA A 137 23.90 -24.53 12.41
C ALA A 137 23.84 -24.57 13.95
N THR A 138 24.66 -23.75 14.61
CA THR A 138 24.78 -23.72 16.08
C THR A 138 24.21 -22.46 16.72
N THR A 139 24.28 -21.31 16.05
CA THR A 139 23.80 -20.02 16.59
C THR A 139 22.43 -19.63 16.06
N GLU A 140 21.73 -18.73 16.76
CA GLU A 140 20.41 -18.23 16.34
C GLU A 140 20.49 -17.33 15.11
N ASP A 141 21.51 -16.46 15.03
CA ASP A 141 21.76 -15.60 13.86
C ASP A 141 22.08 -16.40 12.59
N ASP A 142 22.86 -17.49 12.73
CA ASP A 142 23.13 -18.41 11.62
C ASP A 142 21.83 -19.07 11.14
N ARG A 143 20.97 -19.50 12.06
CA ARG A 143 19.67 -20.12 11.73
C ARG A 143 18.77 -19.15 10.98
N ALA A 144 18.65 -17.91 11.43
CA ALA A 144 17.87 -16.88 10.76
C ALA A 144 18.38 -16.63 9.33
N SER A 145 19.70 -16.51 9.17
CA SER A 145 20.33 -16.32 7.85
C SER A 145 20.11 -17.53 6.91
N LEU A 146 20.07 -18.74 7.46
CA LEU A 146 19.79 -19.96 6.69
C LEU A 146 18.33 -20.07 6.27
N VAL A 147 17.38 -19.61 7.10
CA VAL A 147 15.97 -19.55 6.73
C VAL A 147 15.75 -18.56 5.58
N GLU A 148 16.42 -17.41 5.59
CA GLU A 148 16.38 -16.46 4.46
C GLU A 148 16.92 -17.08 3.16
N LEU A 149 18.02 -17.84 3.25
CA LEU A 149 18.56 -18.57 2.09
C LEU A 149 17.59 -19.66 1.61
N ALA A 150 16.96 -20.39 2.54
CA ALA A 150 15.96 -21.41 2.23
C ALA A 150 14.73 -20.82 1.54
N LYS A 151 14.24 -19.65 2.02
CA LYS A 151 13.18 -18.87 1.38
C LYS A 151 13.58 -18.50 -0.05
N ALA A 152 14.81 -18.02 -0.28
CA ALA A 152 15.29 -17.67 -1.60
C ALA A 152 15.35 -18.88 -2.56
N GLU A 153 15.81 -20.05 -2.10
CA GLU A 153 15.83 -21.27 -2.93
C GLU A 153 14.41 -21.74 -3.29
N VAL A 154 13.46 -21.68 -2.34
CA VAL A 154 12.04 -22.03 -2.59
C VAL A 154 11.42 -21.07 -3.59
N MET A 155 11.69 -19.78 -3.48
CA MET A 155 11.22 -18.77 -4.43
C MET A 155 11.80 -18.99 -5.84
N ALA A 156 13.09 -19.31 -5.93
CA ALA A 156 13.74 -19.64 -7.20
C ALA A 156 13.12 -20.89 -7.85
N PHE A 157 12.77 -21.91 -7.05
CA PHE A 157 12.03 -23.07 -7.53
C PHE A 157 10.66 -22.68 -8.07
N LEU A 158 9.87 -21.90 -7.32
CA LEU A 158 8.53 -21.45 -7.75
C LEU A 158 8.55 -20.61 -9.04
N GLN A 159 9.60 -19.82 -9.24
CA GLN A 159 9.79 -18.97 -10.42
C GLN A 159 10.12 -19.75 -11.70
N ASP A 160 10.63 -20.98 -11.61
CA ASP A 160 10.96 -21.78 -12.80
C ASP A 160 9.81 -22.71 -13.21
N GLN A 161 9.91 -24.02 -12.91
CA GLN A 161 8.96 -25.01 -13.39
C GLN A 161 7.50 -24.74 -12.97
N PRO A 162 7.17 -24.44 -11.69
CA PRO A 162 5.80 -24.18 -11.27
C PRO A 162 5.20 -22.95 -11.95
N PHE A 163 5.98 -21.89 -12.18
CA PHE A 163 5.51 -20.72 -12.92
C PHE A 163 5.23 -21.04 -14.39
N ARG A 164 6.08 -21.81 -15.08
CA ARG A 164 5.83 -22.27 -16.46
C ARG A 164 4.56 -23.09 -16.56
N GLU A 165 4.33 -24.01 -15.61
CA GLU A 165 3.11 -24.81 -15.55
C GLU A 165 1.88 -23.95 -15.25
N PHE A 166 2.01 -22.96 -14.37
CA PHE A 166 0.93 -22.00 -14.11
C PHE A 166 0.53 -21.25 -15.38
N LEU A 167 1.49 -20.72 -16.16
CA LEU A 167 1.24 -20.01 -17.43
C LEU A 167 0.53 -20.89 -18.48
N ALA A 168 0.70 -22.21 -18.40
CA ALA A 168 0.03 -23.18 -19.26
C ALA A 168 -1.31 -23.70 -18.67
N SER A 169 -1.67 -23.29 -17.47
CA SER A 169 -2.85 -23.80 -16.75
C SER A 169 -4.11 -22.94 -16.97
N PRO A 170 -5.31 -23.52 -16.74
CA PRO A 170 -6.56 -22.76 -16.72
C PRO A 170 -6.59 -21.62 -15.69
N PHE A 171 -5.73 -21.64 -14.67
CA PHE A 171 -5.63 -20.56 -13.69
C PHE A 171 -5.05 -19.29 -14.31
N TYR A 172 -4.09 -19.41 -15.22
CA TYR A 172 -3.57 -18.26 -15.96
C TYR A 172 -4.57 -17.76 -17.02
N ASP A 173 -5.32 -18.66 -17.65
CA ASP A 173 -6.45 -18.27 -18.52
C ASP A 173 -7.44 -17.40 -17.74
N LYS A 174 -7.77 -17.81 -16.51
CA LYS A 174 -8.64 -17.06 -15.60
C LYS A 174 -8.04 -15.71 -15.21
N PHE A 175 -6.73 -15.66 -14.94
CA PHE A 175 -6.02 -14.41 -14.68
C PHE A 175 -6.12 -13.44 -15.85
N LEU A 176 -5.95 -13.92 -17.09
CA LEU A 176 -6.10 -13.09 -18.28
C LEU A 176 -7.53 -12.56 -18.44
N GLN A 177 -8.55 -13.34 -18.12
CA GLN A 177 -9.94 -12.84 -18.10
C GLN A 177 -10.11 -11.68 -17.12
N TRP A 178 -9.53 -11.79 -15.92
CA TRP A 178 -9.53 -10.70 -14.94
C TRP A 178 -8.77 -9.48 -15.44
N LYS A 179 -7.66 -9.67 -16.16
CA LYS A 179 -6.94 -8.56 -16.76
C LYS A 179 -7.69 -7.83 -17.86
N VAL A 180 -8.40 -8.55 -18.73
CA VAL A 180 -9.27 -7.91 -19.72
C VAL A 180 -10.41 -7.16 -19.04
N PHE A 181 -10.91 -7.69 -17.91
CA PHE A 181 -11.93 -7.01 -17.10
C PHE A 181 -11.39 -5.73 -16.41
N GLU A 182 -10.16 -5.77 -15.91
CA GLU A 182 -9.42 -4.62 -15.34
C GLU A 182 -9.22 -3.49 -16.37
N MET A 183 -8.94 -3.85 -17.62
CA MET A 183 -8.66 -2.89 -18.71
C MET A 183 -9.90 -2.23 -19.33
N GLN A 184 -11.10 -2.44 -18.78
CA GLN A 184 -12.30 -1.78 -19.29
C GLN A 184 -12.26 -0.27 -19.02
N PRO A 185 -12.81 0.57 -19.93
CA PRO A 185 -12.85 2.01 -19.72
C PRO A 185 -13.59 2.40 -18.43
N VAL A 186 -12.95 3.24 -17.62
CA VAL A 186 -13.54 3.81 -16.41
C VAL A 186 -14.19 5.16 -16.75
N SER A 187 -15.37 5.43 -16.20
CA SER A 187 -16.09 6.70 -16.36
C SER A 187 -16.77 7.13 -15.07
N ASP A 188 -17.27 8.36 -15.05
CA ASP A 188 -18.07 8.94 -13.95
C ASP A 188 -19.26 8.06 -13.52
N LYS A 189 -19.85 7.31 -14.45
CA LYS A 189 -20.96 6.37 -14.18
C LYS A 189 -20.62 5.25 -13.20
N TYR A 190 -19.33 5.01 -12.93
CA TYR A 190 -18.89 3.99 -12.00
C TYR A 190 -18.89 4.46 -10.54
N PHE A 191 -19.03 5.77 -10.31
CA PHE A 191 -18.84 6.39 -8.99
C PHE A 191 -20.09 7.14 -8.54
N GLU A 192 -20.31 7.18 -7.23
CA GLU A 192 -21.33 7.99 -6.59
C GLU A 192 -20.65 9.06 -5.73
N GLU A 193 -20.91 10.34 -5.98
CA GLU A 193 -20.32 11.44 -5.24
C GLU A 193 -21.16 11.78 -3.99
N PHE A 194 -20.53 11.82 -2.80
CA PHE A 194 -21.22 12.05 -1.53
C PHE A 194 -20.92 13.41 -0.90
N ARG A 195 -19.64 13.72 -0.61
CA ARG A 195 -19.22 14.93 0.10
C ARG A 195 -17.79 15.32 -0.28
N VAL A 196 -17.53 16.63 -0.39
CA VAL A 196 -16.16 17.18 -0.46
C VAL A 196 -15.48 17.10 0.92
N LEU A 197 -14.35 16.40 1.01
CA LEU A 197 -13.57 16.26 2.25
C LEU A 197 -12.47 17.34 2.41
N GLY A 198 -12.08 17.98 1.32
CA GLY A 198 -11.08 19.04 1.29
C GLY A 198 -10.80 19.51 -0.14
N LYS A 199 -10.09 20.64 -0.27
CA LYS A 199 -9.62 21.14 -1.56
C LYS A 199 -8.10 21.27 -1.56
N GLY A 200 -7.45 20.64 -2.54
CA GLY A 200 -6.04 20.78 -2.82
C GLY A 200 -5.79 21.84 -3.90
N GLY A 201 -4.60 22.45 -3.90
CA GLY A 201 -4.15 23.29 -5.01
C GLY A 201 -3.42 22.46 -6.07
N PHE A 202 -3.50 22.88 -7.33
CA PHE A 202 -2.80 22.26 -8.47
C PHE A 202 -1.50 23.02 -8.86
N GLY A 203 -0.84 23.67 -7.89
CA GLY A 203 0.28 24.60 -8.10
C GLY A 203 1.68 24.07 -7.76
N GLU A 204 2.64 24.98 -7.61
CA GLU A 204 4.07 24.69 -7.35
C GLU A 204 4.29 23.79 -6.12
N ALA A 205 5.29 22.89 -6.22
CA ALA A 205 5.59 21.88 -5.21
C ALA A 205 6.37 22.47 -4.01
N GLY A 206 5.92 22.15 -2.79
CA GLY A 206 6.61 22.46 -1.54
C GLY A 206 5.78 23.30 -0.56
N THR A 207 5.74 22.87 0.70
CA THR A 207 5.03 23.60 1.76
C THR A 207 6.03 24.37 2.63
N ASN A 208 5.87 25.70 2.69
CA ASN A 208 6.69 26.55 3.56
C ASN A 208 6.65 26.06 5.01
N GLY A 209 7.83 25.85 5.60
CA GLY A 209 8.00 25.29 6.95
C GLY A 209 8.42 23.81 6.96
N TYR A 210 8.27 23.08 5.84
CA TYR A 210 8.72 21.69 5.69
C TYR A 210 9.84 21.52 4.66
N MET A 211 10.06 22.52 3.80
CA MET A 211 11.13 22.48 2.81
C MET A 211 12.51 22.48 3.48
N ALA A 212 13.34 21.52 3.07
CA ALA A 212 14.71 21.39 3.53
C ALA A 212 15.60 22.56 3.08
N PRO A 213 16.72 22.84 3.79
CA PRO A 213 17.64 23.92 3.44
C PRO A 213 18.11 23.93 1.99
N GLU A 214 18.42 22.77 1.42
CA GLU A 214 18.88 22.63 0.04
C GLU A 214 17.83 22.99 -1.02
N ILE A 215 16.54 22.79 -0.72
CA ILE A 215 15.42 23.24 -1.57
C ILE A 215 15.33 24.77 -1.48
N LEU A 216 15.38 25.32 -0.27
CA LEU A 216 15.29 26.77 -0.03
C LEU A 216 16.48 27.55 -0.61
N MET A 217 17.65 26.92 -0.71
CA MET A 217 18.83 27.46 -1.38
C MET A 217 18.76 27.35 -2.91
N GLU A 218 17.68 26.80 -3.47
CA GLU A 218 17.49 26.60 -4.91
C GLU A 218 18.66 25.84 -5.56
N LYS A 219 19.22 24.86 -4.84
CA LYS A 219 20.29 24.03 -5.41
C LYS A 219 19.72 23.26 -6.61
N ALA A 220 20.45 23.29 -7.72
CA ALA A 220 20.04 22.66 -8.98
C ALA A 220 19.79 21.15 -8.88
N SER A 221 20.28 20.48 -7.83
CA SER A 221 20.02 19.07 -7.54
C SER A 221 19.89 18.81 -6.05
N TYR A 222 18.80 18.17 -5.65
CA TYR A 222 18.61 17.49 -4.37
C TYR A 222 18.03 16.10 -4.62
N SER A 223 17.94 15.27 -3.60
CA SER A 223 17.43 13.89 -3.68
C SER A 223 16.57 13.59 -2.45
N TYR A 224 16.37 12.31 -2.13
CA TYR A 224 15.56 11.82 -1.01
C TYR A 224 15.87 12.39 0.39
N PRO A 225 17.06 12.94 0.75
CA PRO A 225 17.29 13.48 2.09
C PRO A 225 16.34 14.61 2.50
N VAL A 226 15.71 15.31 1.55
CA VAL A 226 14.72 16.36 1.83
C VAL A 226 13.49 15.81 2.54
N ASP A 227 13.14 14.55 2.29
CA ASP A 227 11.98 13.88 2.90
C ASP A 227 12.25 13.57 4.38
N TRP A 228 13.50 13.24 4.74
CA TRP A 228 13.90 13.09 6.14
C TRP A 228 13.83 14.41 6.91
N PHE A 229 14.12 15.53 6.26
CA PHE A 229 13.92 16.84 6.89
C PHE A 229 12.43 17.11 7.15
N ALA A 230 11.57 16.83 6.17
CA ALA A 230 10.12 16.95 6.32
C ALA A 230 9.59 16.01 7.43
N MET A 231 10.11 14.79 7.53
CA MET A 231 9.80 13.86 8.64
C MET A 231 10.15 14.46 10.00
N GLY A 232 11.32 15.10 10.12
CA GLY A 232 11.71 15.84 11.33
C GLY A 232 10.73 16.97 11.67
N CYS A 233 10.28 17.73 10.66
CA CYS A 233 9.24 18.75 10.85
C CYS A 233 7.91 18.15 11.32
N SER A 234 7.48 17.03 10.73
CA SER A 234 6.23 16.34 11.09
C SER A 234 6.26 15.78 12.51
N ILE A 235 7.34 15.09 12.91
CA ILE A 235 7.48 14.58 14.28
C ILE A 235 7.46 15.75 15.28
N TYR A 236 8.21 16.82 15.00
CA TYR A 236 8.21 18.01 15.85
C TYR A 236 6.80 18.60 15.99
N GLU A 237 6.07 18.74 14.89
CA GLU A 237 4.73 19.32 14.89
C GLU A 237 3.69 18.44 15.60
N MET A 238 3.77 17.12 15.46
CA MET A 238 2.92 16.19 16.21
C MET A 238 3.11 16.31 17.73
N VAL A 239 4.32 16.62 18.20
CA VAL A 239 4.60 16.81 19.64
C VAL A 239 4.29 18.22 20.13
N ALA A 240 4.58 19.25 19.32
CA ALA A 240 4.55 20.65 19.73
C ALA A 240 3.31 21.44 19.28
N GLY A 241 2.51 20.90 18.35
CA GLY A 241 1.38 21.59 17.73
C GLY A 241 1.77 22.77 16.83
N ARG A 242 3.04 22.83 16.42
CA ARG A 242 3.63 23.88 15.57
C ARG A 242 4.87 23.36 14.86
N THR A 243 5.25 23.97 13.74
CA THR A 243 6.49 23.62 13.02
C THR A 243 7.75 24.08 13.78
N PRO A 244 8.95 23.53 13.47
CA PRO A 244 10.18 23.86 14.19
C PRO A 244 10.61 25.34 14.15
N PHE A 245 10.27 26.07 13.07
CA PHE A 245 10.77 27.43 12.79
C PHE A 245 9.66 28.49 12.68
N ARG A 246 8.40 28.10 12.89
CA ARG A 246 7.22 28.99 12.86
C ARG A 246 6.21 28.55 13.92
N ASP A 247 5.81 29.50 14.76
CA ASP A 247 4.81 29.27 15.79
C ASP A 247 3.39 29.19 15.22
N TYR A 248 2.47 28.63 16.00
CA TYR A 248 1.07 28.50 15.60
C TYR A 248 0.44 29.87 15.34
N LYS A 249 -0.13 30.05 14.14
CA LYS A 249 -0.72 31.32 13.65
C LYS A 249 0.26 32.51 13.59
N GLU A 250 1.56 32.28 13.69
CA GLU A 250 2.57 33.33 13.52
C GLU A 250 2.58 33.83 12.06
N LYS A 251 2.41 35.14 11.87
CA LYS A 251 2.54 35.77 10.55
C LYS A 251 4.00 36.11 10.29
N VAL A 252 4.69 35.24 9.54
CA VAL A 252 6.10 35.39 9.15
C VAL A 252 6.19 35.47 7.64
N SER A 253 7.08 36.32 7.11
CA SER A 253 7.31 36.39 5.67
C SER A 253 7.98 35.10 5.16
N LYS A 254 7.83 34.79 3.87
CA LYS A 254 8.50 33.62 3.26
C LYS A 254 10.03 33.70 3.43
N GLU A 255 10.59 34.89 3.28
CA GLU A 255 12.04 35.12 3.41
C GLU A 255 12.51 34.96 4.86
N ASP A 256 11.78 35.50 5.83
CA ASP A 256 12.15 35.33 7.24
C ASP A 256 12.11 33.85 7.65
N LEU A 257 11.05 33.13 7.27
CA LEU A 257 10.95 31.70 7.56
C LEU A 257 12.09 30.92 6.91
N LYS A 258 12.43 31.24 5.65
CA LYS A 258 13.59 30.69 4.96
C LYS A 258 14.87 30.94 5.78
N GLN A 259 15.13 32.18 6.21
CA GLN A 259 16.32 32.50 7.00
C GLN A 259 16.36 31.72 8.32
N ARG A 260 15.23 31.58 9.02
CA ARG A 260 15.14 30.77 10.25
C ARG A 260 15.47 29.30 9.96
N THR A 261 14.86 28.71 8.95
CA THR A 261 15.10 27.31 8.55
C THR A 261 16.56 27.08 8.18
N LEU A 262 17.22 28.05 7.53
CA LEU A 262 18.63 27.94 7.11
C LEU A 262 19.63 28.11 8.26
N LYS A 263 19.35 29.00 9.22
CA LYS A 263 20.36 29.48 10.20
C LYS A 263 20.09 29.08 11.64
N GLU A 264 18.84 28.89 12.03
CA GLU A 264 18.48 28.64 13.42
C GLU A 264 18.55 27.15 13.77
N GLU A 265 19.07 26.86 14.95
CA GLU A 265 18.96 25.55 15.58
C GLU A 265 17.54 25.31 16.08
N VAL A 266 17.07 24.07 15.96
CA VAL A 266 15.74 23.68 16.44
C VAL A 266 15.65 23.81 17.97
N ARG A 267 14.56 24.40 18.46
CA ARG A 267 14.31 24.60 19.89
C ARG A 267 13.18 23.69 20.36
N PHE A 268 13.39 22.96 21.45
CA PHE A 268 12.41 22.04 22.03
C PHE A 268 11.80 22.63 23.30
N GLN A 269 10.85 23.56 23.13
CA GLN A 269 10.24 24.28 24.25
C GLN A 269 9.02 23.56 24.85
N HIS A 270 8.35 22.69 24.07
CA HIS A 270 7.17 21.97 24.54
C HIS A 270 7.58 20.86 25.53
N SER A 271 6.83 20.71 26.63
CA SER A 271 7.18 19.77 27.70
C SER A 271 7.04 18.29 27.30
N ASN A 272 6.27 17.98 26.26
CA ASN A 272 6.04 16.60 25.81
C ASN A 272 7.20 15.99 25.01
N PHE A 273 8.26 16.75 24.73
CA PHE A 273 9.45 16.20 24.10
C PHE A 273 10.24 15.33 25.09
N THR A 274 10.25 14.02 24.86
CA THR A 274 11.21 13.10 25.49
C THR A 274 12.62 13.32 24.92
N GLU A 275 13.65 12.80 25.57
CA GLU A 275 15.02 12.93 25.07
C GLU A 275 15.20 12.22 23.71
N GLU A 276 14.57 11.05 23.52
CA GLU A 276 14.57 10.33 22.25
C GLU A 276 13.89 11.13 21.13
N ALA A 277 12.79 11.83 21.44
CA ALA A 277 12.07 12.66 20.48
C ALA A 277 12.89 13.90 20.09
N LYS A 278 13.60 14.52 21.05
CA LYS A 278 14.53 15.62 20.77
C LYS A 278 15.67 15.15 19.89
N ASP A 279 16.26 14.00 20.22
CA ASP A 279 17.42 13.47 19.49
C ASP A 279 17.07 13.15 18.03
N ILE A 280 15.99 12.39 17.79
CA ILE A 280 15.59 12.06 16.42
C ILE A 280 15.23 13.31 15.59
N CYS A 281 14.55 14.29 16.21
CA CYS A 281 14.24 15.56 15.53
C CYS A 281 15.52 16.34 15.19
N ARG A 282 16.51 16.42 16.08
CA ARG A 282 17.79 17.08 15.78
C ARG A 282 18.49 16.42 14.60
N LEU A 283 18.51 15.09 14.58
CA LEU A 283 19.17 14.32 13.53
C LEU A 283 18.45 14.44 12.17
N PHE A 284 17.11 14.45 12.14
CA PHE A 284 16.35 14.69 10.91
C PHE A 284 16.39 16.15 10.44
N LEU A 285 16.46 17.11 11.36
CA LEU A 285 16.50 18.55 11.04
C LEU A 285 17.92 19.08 10.81
N ALA A 286 18.92 18.20 10.69
CA ALA A 286 20.27 18.58 10.32
C ALA A 286 20.27 19.36 9.00
N LYS A 287 21.01 20.48 8.97
CA LYS A 287 20.95 21.43 7.85
C LYS A 287 21.61 20.89 6.59
N THR A 288 22.59 20.01 6.74
CA THR A 288 23.29 19.37 5.62
C THR A 288 22.80 17.92 5.46
N PRO A 289 22.56 17.44 4.23
CA PRO A 289 22.15 16.06 3.98
C PRO A 289 23.10 15.02 4.58
N GLU A 290 24.41 15.30 4.57
CA GLU A 290 25.46 14.38 5.03
C GLU A 290 25.44 14.16 6.55
N GLN A 291 24.79 15.07 7.29
CA GLN A 291 24.60 14.96 8.74
C GLN A 291 23.19 14.51 9.11
N ARG A 292 22.30 14.39 8.12
CA ARG A 292 20.89 14.10 8.33
C ARG A 292 20.64 12.61 8.43
N LEU A 293 19.98 12.17 9.51
CA LEU A 293 19.63 10.76 9.70
C LEU A 293 18.83 10.24 8.51
N GLY A 294 19.22 9.08 8.00
CA GLY A 294 18.69 8.49 6.77
C GLY A 294 19.56 8.73 5.55
N SER A 295 20.57 9.61 5.64
CA SER A 295 21.46 9.95 4.53
C SER A 295 22.93 10.16 4.90
N ARG A 296 23.34 9.85 6.14
CA ARG A 296 24.73 10.01 6.60
C ARG A 296 25.67 8.99 5.95
N GLU A 297 25.17 7.78 5.77
CA GLU A 297 25.86 6.67 5.12
C GLU A 297 24.84 5.77 4.40
N LYS A 298 25.32 4.85 3.55
CA LYS A 298 24.46 3.97 2.75
C LYS A 298 23.55 3.06 3.60
N SER A 299 23.98 2.72 4.81
CA SER A 299 23.29 1.83 5.76
C SER A 299 22.55 2.57 6.88
N ASP A 300 22.43 3.90 6.79
CA ASP A 300 21.85 4.73 7.85
C ASP A 300 20.33 4.57 7.90
N ASP A 301 19.85 3.53 8.59
CA ASP A 301 18.42 3.21 8.69
C ASP A 301 17.77 3.93 9.90
N PRO A 302 16.88 4.92 9.68
CA PRO A 302 16.24 5.65 10.77
C PRO A 302 15.38 4.78 11.68
N ARG A 303 14.90 3.62 11.20
CA ARG A 303 14.09 2.67 11.98
C ARG A 303 14.85 2.07 13.16
N LYS A 304 16.19 2.08 13.11
CA LYS A 304 17.06 1.58 14.18
C LYS A 304 17.23 2.58 15.33
N HIS A 305 16.73 3.81 15.18
CA HIS A 305 16.83 4.83 16.22
C HIS A 305 16.02 4.45 17.48
N HIS A 306 16.53 4.78 18.68
CA HIS A 306 15.91 4.39 19.95
C HIS A 306 14.47 4.93 20.14
N PHE A 307 14.13 6.01 19.44
CA PHE A 307 12.75 6.55 19.37
C PHE A 307 11.74 5.49 18.89
N PHE A 308 12.13 4.59 17.98
CA PHE A 308 11.27 3.54 17.45
C PHE A 308 11.44 2.18 18.14
N LYS A 309 12.10 2.11 19.31
CA LYS A 309 12.44 0.83 19.96
C LYS A 309 11.24 -0.07 20.28
N THR A 310 10.05 0.50 20.41
CA THR A 310 8.81 -0.23 20.71
C THR A 310 8.05 -0.65 19.45
N ILE A 311 8.53 -0.28 18.27
CA ILE A 311 7.87 -0.56 16.99
C ILE A 311 8.49 -1.81 16.38
N ASN A 312 7.69 -2.85 16.22
CA ASN A 312 8.04 -3.98 15.37
C ASN A 312 7.66 -3.63 13.92
N PHE A 313 8.64 -3.18 13.13
CA PHE A 313 8.41 -2.73 11.75
C PHE A 313 7.83 -3.81 10.82
N PRO A 314 8.31 -5.07 10.83
CA PRO A 314 7.67 -6.13 10.04
C PRO A 314 6.17 -6.29 10.34
N ARG A 315 5.78 -6.26 11.61
CA ARG A 315 4.36 -6.32 12.01
C ARG A 315 3.59 -5.07 11.62
N LEU A 316 4.22 -3.88 11.71
CA LEU A 316 3.61 -2.61 11.29
C LEU A 316 3.34 -2.61 9.78
N GLU A 317 4.32 -3.01 8.97
CA GLU A 317 4.23 -3.12 7.50
C GLU A 317 3.18 -4.16 7.07
N ALA A 318 2.98 -5.21 7.88
CA ALA A 318 1.92 -6.20 7.69
C ALA A 318 0.54 -5.79 8.23
N GLY A 319 0.39 -4.58 8.80
CA GLY A 319 -0.87 -4.11 9.36
C GLY A 319 -1.33 -4.84 10.64
N LEU A 320 -0.42 -5.50 11.35
CA LEU A 320 -0.70 -6.28 12.57
C LEU A 320 -0.54 -5.47 13.87
N VAL A 321 -0.07 -4.23 13.78
CA VAL A 321 0.07 -3.32 14.92
C VAL A 321 -1.19 -2.49 15.03
N GLU A 322 -1.91 -2.59 16.14
CA GLU A 322 -3.09 -1.77 16.38
C GLU A 322 -2.69 -0.29 16.48
N PRO A 323 -3.40 0.62 15.76
CA PRO A 323 -3.14 2.05 15.87
C PRO A 323 -3.54 2.56 17.26
N PRO A 324 -2.75 3.47 17.87
CA PRO A 324 -3.05 4.01 19.21
C PRO A 324 -4.30 4.89 19.25
N PHE A 325 -4.80 5.32 18.10
CA PHE A 325 -6.04 6.08 17.96
C PHE A 325 -6.86 5.47 16.82
N VAL A 326 -8.10 5.08 17.15
CA VAL A 326 -9.10 4.63 16.18
C VAL A 326 -10.14 5.75 16.01
N PRO A 327 -10.26 6.37 14.83
CA PRO A 327 -11.25 7.41 14.58
C PRO A 327 -12.69 6.90 14.80
N ASP A 328 -13.56 7.74 15.35
CA ASP A 328 -14.98 7.41 15.53
C ASP A 328 -15.66 7.31 14.15
N PRO A 329 -16.26 6.15 13.79
CA PRO A 329 -16.89 5.97 12.49
C PRO A 329 -18.12 6.89 12.27
N SER A 330 -18.68 7.46 13.34
CA SER A 330 -19.81 8.40 13.29
C SER A 330 -19.39 9.86 13.11
N VAL A 331 -18.09 10.15 13.14
CA VAL A 331 -17.55 11.51 13.02
C VAL A 331 -16.92 11.70 11.63
N VAL A 332 -17.15 12.88 11.04
CA VAL A 332 -16.43 13.30 9.83
C VAL A 332 -15.28 14.21 10.21
N TYR A 333 -14.05 13.71 10.03
CA TYR A 333 -12.81 14.42 10.35
C TYR A 333 -12.39 15.37 9.21
N ALA A 334 -13.28 16.28 8.84
CA ALA A 334 -13.05 17.31 7.81
C ALA A 334 -13.77 18.61 8.20
N LYS A 335 -13.31 19.73 7.65
CA LYS A 335 -14.01 21.02 7.80
C LYS A 335 -15.42 20.95 7.23
N ASP A 336 -16.32 21.75 7.78
CA ASP A 336 -17.64 21.95 7.19
C ASP A 336 -17.53 22.46 5.76
N ILE A 337 -18.45 22.04 4.89
CA ILE A 337 -18.40 22.34 3.45
C ILE A 337 -18.28 23.85 3.19
N ASN A 338 -18.97 24.66 4.00
CA ASN A 338 -18.98 26.12 3.85
C ASN A 338 -17.68 26.80 4.33
N GLU A 339 -16.82 26.09 5.07
CA GLU A 339 -15.50 26.55 5.49
C GLU A 339 -14.38 26.12 4.54
N ILE A 340 -14.74 25.39 3.48
CA ILE A 340 -13.82 24.99 2.41
C ILE A 340 -13.89 26.06 1.33
N ASP A 341 -12.85 26.89 1.24
CA ASP A 341 -12.79 27.97 0.26
C ASP A 341 -12.84 27.45 -1.18
N ASP A 342 -13.70 28.05 -2.00
CA ASP A 342 -13.74 27.81 -3.44
C ASP A 342 -12.60 28.56 -4.16
N PHE A 343 -11.91 27.86 -5.06
CA PHE A 343 -11.07 28.54 -6.04
C PHE A 343 -11.95 29.28 -7.04
N SER A 344 -11.52 30.47 -7.46
CA SER A 344 -12.22 31.23 -8.50
C SER A 344 -12.24 30.44 -9.82
N GLU A 345 -13.41 30.37 -10.46
CA GLU A 345 -13.54 29.75 -11.79
C GLU A 345 -12.62 30.44 -12.80
N VAL A 346 -11.77 29.65 -13.44
CA VAL A 346 -10.97 30.14 -14.56
C VAL A 346 -11.87 30.15 -15.81
N ARG A 347 -12.10 31.34 -16.38
CA ARG A 347 -12.93 31.53 -17.59
C ARG A 347 -12.06 31.90 -18.78
N GLY A 348 -12.56 31.60 -19.99
CA GLY A 348 -11.89 31.99 -21.24
C GLY A 348 -10.72 31.09 -21.65
N VAL A 349 -10.67 29.86 -21.12
CA VAL A 349 -9.70 28.84 -21.55
C VAL A 349 -10.40 27.87 -22.48
N GLU A 350 -9.88 27.72 -23.69
CA GLU A 350 -10.33 26.72 -24.66
C GLU A 350 -9.25 25.63 -24.78
N PHE A 351 -9.64 24.36 -24.72
CA PHE A 351 -8.72 23.24 -24.82
C PHE A 351 -8.33 22.97 -26.27
N ASP A 352 -7.03 22.96 -26.54
CA ASP A 352 -6.49 22.58 -27.84
C ASP A 352 -6.28 21.05 -27.94
N ASP A 353 -5.70 20.61 -29.05
CA ASP A 353 -5.46 19.18 -29.26
C ASP A 353 -4.31 18.62 -28.41
N LYS A 354 -3.38 19.46 -27.95
CA LYS A 354 -2.33 19.04 -27.01
C LYS A 354 -2.92 18.75 -25.64
N ASP A 355 -3.86 19.58 -25.19
CA ASP A 355 -4.59 19.37 -23.94
C ASP A 355 -5.36 18.05 -23.99
N LYS A 356 -6.11 17.80 -25.08
CA LYS A 356 -6.85 16.54 -25.26
C LYS A 356 -5.94 15.32 -25.28
N GLN A 357 -4.80 15.40 -25.96
CA GLN A 357 -3.81 14.32 -25.96
C GLN A 357 -3.23 14.09 -24.56
N PHE A 358 -2.97 15.16 -23.80
CA PHE A 358 -2.54 15.04 -22.42
C PHE A 358 -3.61 14.36 -21.56
N PHE A 359 -4.88 14.76 -21.66
CA PHE A 359 -5.99 14.13 -20.92
C PHE A 359 -6.13 12.64 -21.23
N GLN A 360 -5.97 12.25 -22.50
CA GLN A 360 -5.99 10.84 -22.90
C GLN A 360 -4.81 10.05 -22.31
N ARG A 361 -3.62 10.67 -22.21
CA ARG A 361 -2.45 10.03 -21.58
C ARG A 361 -2.58 9.97 -20.06
N PHE A 362 -3.24 10.95 -19.45
CA PHE A 362 -3.48 11.01 -18.01
C PHE A 362 -4.54 10.01 -17.56
N ALA A 363 -5.61 9.83 -18.33
CA ALA A 363 -6.71 8.92 -18.02
C ALA A 363 -6.34 7.45 -18.32
N THR A 364 -5.43 6.88 -17.52
CA THR A 364 -4.94 5.50 -17.68
C THR A 364 -5.93 4.41 -17.28
N GLY A 365 -7.06 4.77 -16.66
CA GLY A 365 -8.09 3.84 -16.21
C GLY A 365 -7.78 3.25 -14.84
N ALA A 366 -8.14 1.98 -14.64
CA ALA A 366 -7.93 1.29 -13.37
C ALA A 366 -6.43 1.08 -13.09
N VAL A 367 -6.02 1.33 -11.84
CA VAL A 367 -4.67 1.01 -11.37
C VAL A 367 -4.64 -0.45 -10.91
N PRO A 368 -3.83 -1.34 -11.53
CA PRO A 368 -3.99 -2.79 -11.39
C PRO A 368 -4.03 -3.33 -9.96
N ILE A 369 -3.07 -2.95 -9.11
CA ILE A 369 -2.96 -3.50 -7.75
C ILE A 369 -4.17 -3.07 -6.91
N ALA A 370 -4.42 -1.76 -6.81
CA ALA A 370 -5.54 -1.22 -6.03
C ALA A 370 -6.91 -1.75 -6.51
N TRP A 371 -7.10 -1.84 -7.84
CA TRP A 371 -8.32 -2.40 -8.39
C TRP A 371 -8.49 -3.89 -8.04
N GLN A 372 -7.42 -4.68 -8.13
CA GLN A 372 -7.46 -6.10 -7.75
C GLN A 372 -7.74 -6.31 -6.26
N GLU A 373 -7.22 -5.44 -5.38
CA GLU A 373 -7.54 -5.43 -3.95
C GLU A 373 -9.04 -5.16 -3.74
N GLU A 374 -9.59 -4.11 -4.35
CA GLU A 374 -11.02 -3.79 -4.27
C GLU A 374 -11.89 -4.98 -4.72
N ILE A 375 -11.56 -5.62 -5.84
CA ILE A 375 -12.30 -6.76 -6.38
C ILE A 375 -12.29 -7.96 -5.43
N ILE A 376 -11.20 -8.18 -4.70
CA ILE A 376 -11.08 -9.25 -3.70
C ILE A 376 -11.84 -8.88 -2.42
N GLU A 377 -11.60 -7.69 -1.87
CA GLU A 377 -12.18 -7.20 -0.61
C GLU A 377 -13.69 -7.11 -0.67
N THR A 378 -14.23 -6.67 -1.81
CA THR A 378 -15.67 -6.58 -2.03
C THR A 378 -16.32 -7.94 -2.31
N GLY A 379 -15.55 -9.03 -2.37
CA GLY A 379 -16.03 -10.39 -2.64
C GLY A 379 -16.36 -10.69 -4.10
N LEU A 380 -16.22 -9.73 -5.01
CA LEU A 380 -16.55 -9.92 -6.44
C LEU A 380 -15.68 -11.00 -7.09
N PHE A 381 -14.41 -11.11 -6.69
CA PHE A 381 -13.53 -12.18 -7.14
C PHE A 381 -14.13 -13.57 -6.87
N ALA A 382 -14.60 -13.80 -5.63
CA ALA A 382 -15.17 -15.08 -5.23
C ALA A 382 -16.49 -15.35 -5.97
N GLU A 383 -17.35 -14.33 -6.13
CA GLU A 383 -18.59 -14.43 -6.88
C GLU A 383 -18.35 -14.81 -8.35
N LEU A 384 -17.52 -14.07 -9.09
CA LEU A 384 -17.29 -14.34 -10.54
C LEU A 384 -16.45 -15.59 -10.82
N ASN A 385 -15.83 -16.16 -9.79
CA ASN A 385 -15.11 -17.42 -9.88
C ASN A 385 -15.94 -18.63 -9.43
N ASP A 386 -17.13 -18.44 -8.87
CA ASP A 386 -18.01 -19.55 -8.49
C ASP A 386 -18.64 -20.20 -9.74
N PRO A 387 -18.34 -21.48 -10.05
CA PRO A 387 -18.93 -22.18 -11.19
C PRO A 387 -20.44 -22.41 -11.05
N ASN A 388 -21.00 -22.32 -9.83
CA ASN A 388 -22.42 -22.52 -9.56
C ASN A 388 -23.22 -21.20 -9.60
N ARG A 389 -22.59 -20.08 -9.95
CA ARG A 389 -23.25 -18.78 -9.99
C ARG A 389 -24.40 -18.77 -11.00
N PRO A 390 -25.65 -18.48 -10.58
CA PRO A 390 -26.75 -18.39 -11.51
C PRO A 390 -26.54 -17.18 -12.44
N ALA A 391 -26.39 -17.44 -13.74
CA ALA A 391 -26.38 -16.40 -14.75
C ALA A 391 -27.77 -15.72 -14.77
N GLY A 392 -27.84 -14.47 -14.28
CA GLY A 392 -29.07 -13.69 -14.28
C GLY A 392 -29.11 -12.74 -15.47
N CYS A 393 -30.26 -12.61 -16.14
CA CYS A 393 -30.53 -11.44 -16.96
C CYS A 393 -30.62 -10.23 -16.04
N GLY A 394 -29.68 -9.28 -16.14
CA GLY A 394 -29.77 -8.03 -15.40
C GLY A 394 -30.88 -7.15 -15.97
N GLU A 395 -31.83 -6.73 -15.13
CA GLU A 395 -32.57 -5.50 -15.39
C GLU A 395 -31.56 -4.35 -15.35
N GLY A 396 -31.59 -3.48 -16.36
CA GLY A 396 -30.59 -2.43 -16.55
C GLY A 396 -30.55 -1.46 -15.37
N SER A 397 -29.66 -1.71 -14.42
CA SER A 397 -29.25 -0.73 -13.41
C SER A 397 -28.36 0.31 -14.08
N SER A 398 -28.68 1.59 -13.93
CA SER A 398 -27.83 2.71 -14.36
C SER A 398 -26.56 2.87 -13.50
N LYS A 399 -26.46 2.12 -12.40
CA LYS A 399 -25.36 2.17 -11.43
C LYS A 399 -24.42 0.97 -11.57
N SER A 400 -23.11 1.20 -11.40
CA SER A 400 -22.07 0.18 -11.48
C SER A 400 -22.26 -0.95 -10.46
N GLY A 401 -21.94 -2.17 -10.88
CA GLY A 401 -21.86 -3.35 -10.01
C GLY A 401 -20.44 -3.75 -9.61
N VAL A 402 -19.43 -3.06 -10.16
CA VAL A 402 -18.00 -3.36 -9.96
C VAL A 402 -17.44 -2.55 -8.81
N CYS A 403 -17.66 -1.24 -8.85
CA CYS A 403 -17.13 -0.30 -7.88
C CYS A 403 -18.16 -0.07 -6.79
N LEU A 404 -17.75 -0.23 -5.53
CA LEU A 404 -18.61 0.04 -4.39
C LEU A 404 -18.48 1.48 -3.92
N LEU A 405 -17.26 2.03 -3.90
CA LEU A 405 -16.92 3.33 -3.32
C LEU A 405 -15.56 3.81 -3.90
N LEU A 406 -15.48 5.07 -4.32
CA LEU A 406 -14.29 5.90 -4.11
C LEU A 406 -14.72 7.11 -3.29
#